data_AF-A0A1Q7BTK0-F1
#
_entry.id   AF-A0A1Q7BTK0-F1
#
_cell.length_a   1.000
_cell.length_b   1.000
_cell.length_c   1.000
_cell.angle_alpha   90.00
_cell.angle_beta   90.00
_cell.angle_gamma   90.00
#
_symmetry.space_group_name_H-M   'P 1'
#
loop_
_entity.id
_entity.type
_entity.pdbx_description
1 polymer ?
#
loop_
_entity_poly.entity_id
_entity_poly.type
_entity_poly.pdbx_seq_one_letter_code
_entity_poly.pdbx_strand_id
1 'polypeptide(L)'
;MITMVRVDPEVAEVWEEFHALVNMSSPELRDWLLNTPDGVDAYAPEPDIDVRALGLRVLQVLDKRRTDLTPADLDLMREVTELIRSRLRNPPEADVNDEPWRDTLLTLGHDPTRPDSPRGPDADV
;
A
#
# COMPACT_ATOMS: atom_id res chain seq x y z
N MET A 1 -36.73 10.23 3.99
CA MET A 1 -36.12 9.15 4.79
C MET A 1 -34.74 8.91 4.21
N ILE A 2 -33.68 9.36 4.88
CA ILE A 2 -32.30 9.17 4.41
C ILE A 2 -31.87 7.79 4.94
N THR A 3 -31.70 6.82 4.04
CA THR A 3 -31.06 5.55 4.38
C THR A 3 -29.63 5.87 4.82
N MET A 4 -29.33 5.71 6.11
CA MET A 4 -27.96 5.61 6.56
C MET A 4 -27.43 4.28 6.04
N VAL A 5 -26.60 4.34 5.00
CA VAL A 5 -25.81 3.18 4.55
C VAL A 5 -24.86 2.86 5.70
N ARG A 6 -25.21 1.84 6.49
CA ARG A 6 -24.31 1.30 7.50
C ARG A 6 -23.22 0.55 6.73
N VAL A 7 -22.02 1.10 6.68
CA VAL A 7 -20.86 0.39 6.13
C VAL A 7 -20.63 -0.82 7.03
N ASP A 8 -20.41 -1.98 6.42
CA ASP A 8 -20.12 -3.21 7.14
C ASP A 8 -18.86 -3.02 8.01
N PRO A 9 -18.85 -3.47 9.28
CA PRO A 9 -17.70 -3.29 10.17
C PRO A 9 -16.40 -3.88 9.59
N GLU A 10 -16.47 -4.98 8.85
CA GLU A 10 -15.29 -5.58 8.22
C GLU A 10 -14.72 -4.66 7.12
N VAL A 11 -15.59 -4.03 6.32
CA VAL A 11 -15.19 -3.06 5.30
C VAL A 11 -14.57 -1.82 5.92
N ALA A 12 -15.08 -1.39 7.08
CA ALA A 12 -14.50 -0.27 7.81
C ALA A 12 -13.09 -0.60 8.31
N GLU A 13 -12.87 -1.79 8.87
CA GLU A 13 -11.55 -2.22 9.36
C GLU A 13 -10.50 -2.26 8.24
N VAL A 14 -10.80 -2.95 7.14
CA VAL A 14 -9.89 -3.02 5.97
C VAL A 14 -9.58 -1.63 5.41
N TRP A 15 -10.58 -0.73 5.41
CA TRP A 15 -10.39 0.66 4.99
C TRP A 15 -9.40 1.41 5.87
N GLU A 16 -9.60 1.36 7.18
CA GLU A 16 -8.73 2.08 8.12
C GLU A 16 -7.30 1.50 8.09
N GLU A 17 -7.12 0.18 8.07
CA GLU A 17 -5.79 -0.44 7.99
C GLU A 17 -5.03 -0.05 6.72
N PHE A 18 -5.71 -0.12 5.57
CA PHE A 18 -5.12 0.26 4.29
C PHE A 18 -4.70 1.72 4.28
N HIS A 19 -5.56 2.63 4.76
CA HIS A 19 -5.24 4.06 4.78
C HIS A 19 -4.27 4.46 5.91
N ALA A 20 -4.05 3.61 6.91
CA ALA A 20 -2.98 3.79 7.89
C ALA A 20 -1.59 3.52 7.27
N LEU A 21 -1.50 2.58 6.33
CA LEU A 21 -0.22 2.21 5.70
C LEU A 21 0.01 2.90 4.35
N VAL A 22 -0.98 3.00 3.48
CA VAL A 22 -0.85 3.71 2.20
C VAL A 22 -0.88 5.21 2.47
N ASN A 23 0.30 5.74 2.75
CA ASN A 23 0.48 7.11 3.20
C ASN A 23 0.70 8.07 2.01
N MET A 24 1.05 7.60 0.82
CA MET A 24 1.16 8.44 -0.38
C MET A 24 -0.22 8.81 -0.93
N SER A 25 -0.38 10.07 -1.30
CA SER A 25 -1.58 10.53 -2.01
C SER A 25 -1.62 10.02 -3.45
N SER A 26 -2.81 9.96 -4.06
CA SER A 26 -2.97 9.53 -5.46
C SER A 26 -2.09 10.31 -6.44
N PRO A 27 -1.91 11.64 -6.31
CA PRO A 27 -0.95 12.39 -7.14
C PRO A 27 0.51 11.97 -6.95
N GLU A 28 0.95 11.76 -5.71
CA GLU A 28 2.33 11.33 -5.40
C GLU A 28 2.60 9.94 -5.95
N LEU A 29 1.69 8.98 -5.72
CA LEU A 29 1.83 7.63 -6.25
C LEU A 29 1.80 7.60 -7.77
N ARG A 30 0.95 8.42 -8.40
CA ARG A 30 0.91 8.54 -9.86
C ARG A 30 2.23 9.06 -10.43
N ASP A 31 2.79 10.11 -9.83
CA ASP A 31 4.07 10.67 -10.26
C ASP A 31 5.20 9.66 -10.09
N TRP A 32 5.23 8.95 -8.96
CA TRP A 32 6.17 7.85 -8.72
C TRP A 32 6.09 6.77 -9.82
N LEU A 33 4.91 6.20 -10.06
CA LEU A 33 4.73 5.12 -11.04
C LEU A 33 5.07 5.53 -12.49
N LEU A 34 4.95 6.82 -12.82
CA LEU A 34 5.35 7.36 -14.13
C LEU A 34 6.86 7.47 -14.29
N ASN A 35 7.58 7.77 -13.21
CA ASN A 35 9.01 8.06 -13.24
C ASN A 35 9.88 6.84 -12.89
N THR A 36 9.33 5.82 -12.23
CA THR A 36 10.07 4.62 -11.83
C THR A 36 10.24 3.66 -13.03
N PRO A 37 11.49 3.34 -13.43
CA PRO A 37 11.77 2.43 -14.55
C PRO A 37 11.33 1.00 -14.25
N ASP A 38 11.13 0.20 -15.31
CA ASP A 38 10.83 -1.22 -15.19
C ASP A 38 11.96 -1.95 -14.45
N GLY A 39 11.64 -2.64 -13.34
CA GLY A 39 12.65 -3.31 -12.50
C GLY A 39 12.29 -3.47 -11.03
N VAL A 40 11.24 -2.81 -10.52
CA VAL A 40 10.75 -3.01 -9.14
C VAL A 40 10.34 -4.45 -8.86
N ASP A 41 9.88 -5.19 -9.87
CA ASP A 41 9.48 -6.60 -9.74
C ASP A 41 10.68 -7.52 -9.45
N ALA A 42 11.91 -7.12 -9.80
CA ALA A 42 13.11 -7.86 -9.41
C ALA A 42 13.33 -7.89 -7.88
N TYR A 43 12.62 -7.02 -7.15
CA TYR A 43 12.70 -6.86 -5.71
C TYR A 43 11.36 -7.13 -5.02
N ALA A 44 10.40 -7.67 -5.76
CA ALA A 44 9.13 -8.13 -5.23
C ALA A 44 9.37 -9.04 -4.02
N PRO A 45 8.54 -8.92 -2.96
CA PRO A 45 8.67 -9.76 -1.79
C PRO A 45 8.52 -11.25 -2.13
N GLU A 46 7.84 -11.57 -3.23
CA GLU A 46 7.66 -12.91 -3.76
C GLU A 46 7.82 -12.92 -5.29
N PRO A 47 8.40 -13.97 -5.90
CA PRO A 47 8.77 -14.00 -7.32
C PRO A 47 7.57 -14.01 -8.29
N ASP A 48 6.36 -14.28 -7.81
CA ASP A 48 5.12 -14.29 -8.60
C ASP A 48 4.27 -13.02 -8.41
N ILE A 49 4.75 -12.03 -7.65
CA ILE A 49 4.03 -10.78 -7.43
C ILE A 49 4.53 -9.69 -8.37
N ASP A 50 3.61 -9.20 -9.23
CA ASP A 50 3.81 -8.01 -10.04
C ASP A 50 3.45 -6.76 -9.21
N VAL A 51 4.47 -6.16 -8.59
CA VAL A 51 4.32 -5.02 -7.68
C VAL A 51 3.87 -3.79 -8.45
N ARG A 52 4.31 -3.64 -9.71
CA ARG A 52 3.89 -2.52 -10.55
C ARG A 52 2.40 -2.58 -10.87
N ALA A 53 1.87 -3.76 -11.20
CA ALA A 53 0.45 -3.98 -11.41
C ALA A 53 -0.35 -3.70 -10.13
N LEU A 54 0.14 -4.13 -8.96
CA LEU A 54 -0.49 -3.80 -7.68
C LEU A 54 -0.54 -2.29 -7.44
N GLY A 55 0.56 -1.56 -7.66
CA GLY A 55 0.62 -0.10 -7.52
C GLY A 55 -0.40 0.63 -8.40
N LEU A 56 -0.58 0.18 -9.65
CA LEU A 56 -1.62 0.72 -10.53
C LEU A 56 -3.04 0.46 -10.02
N ARG A 57 -3.29 -0.70 -9.38
CA ARG A 57 -4.58 -1.01 -8.76
C ARG A 57 -4.80 -0.21 -7.46
N VAL A 58 -3.76 0.00 -6.66
CA VAL A 58 -3.79 0.89 -5.48
C VAL A 58 -4.23 2.28 -5.90
N LEU A 59 -3.67 2.82 -6.99
CA LEU A 59 -4.06 4.12 -7.52
C LEU A 59 -5.55 4.19 -7.88
N GLN A 60 -6.13 3.10 -8.39
CA GLN A 60 -7.57 3.01 -8.68
C GLN A 60 -8.42 2.98 -7.41
N VAL A 61 -7.98 2.28 -6.36
CA VAL A 61 -8.67 2.23 -5.06
C VAL A 61 -8.64 3.60 -4.36
N LEU A 62 -7.52 4.31 -4.42
CA LEU A 62 -7.40 5.65 -3.83
C LEU A 62 -8.35 6.70 -4.44
N ASP A 63 -8.92 6.44 -5.63
CA ASP A 63 -9.92 7.31 -6.27
C ASP A 63 -11.37 6.93 -5.92
N LYS A 64 -11.57 5.82 -5.20
CA LYS A 64 -12.91 5.32 -4.81
C LYS A 64 -13.34 5.85 -3.45
N ARG A 65 -14.66 5.92 -3.26
CA ARG A 65 -15.25 6.11 -1.92
C ARG A 65 -15.38 4.75 -1.25
N ARG A 66 -15.31 4.72 0.09
CA ARG A 66 -15.50 3.50 0.89
C ARG A 66 -16.80 2.74 0.56
N THR A 67 -17.87 3.44 0.17
CA THR A 67 -19.16 2.84 -0.21
C THR A 67 -19.17 2.18 -1.60
N ASP A 68 -18.18 2.51 -2.44
CA ASP A 68 -18.09 2.08 -3.83
C ASP A 68 -17.08 0.93 -3.99
N LEU A 69 -16.51 0.44 -2.89
CA LEU A 69 -15.58 -0.68 -2.88
C LEU A 69 -16.28 -1.98 -3.27
N THR A 70 -15.61 -2.72 -4.14
CA THR A 70 -15.98 -4.08 -4.52
C THR A 70 -15.25 -5.11 -3.66
N PRO A 71 -15.70 -6.37 -3.61
CA PRO A 71 -14.94 -7.43 -2.93
C PRO A 71 -13.49 -7.55 -3.40
N ALA A 72 -13.25 -7.37 -4.71
CA ALA A 72 -11.90 -7.40 -5.28
C ALA A 72 -11.03 -6.21 -4.86
N ASP A 73 -11.64 -5.07 -4.51
CA ASP A 73 -10.90 -3.94 -3.94
C ASP A 73 -10.50 -4.25 -2.49
N LEU A 74 -11.38 -4.88 -1.71
CA LEU A 74 -11.08 -5.28 -0.33
C LEU A 74 -9.95 -6.33 -0.28
N ASP A 75 -9.97 -7.29 -1.19
CA ASP A 75 -8.91 -8.30 -1.28
C ASP A 75 -7.56 -7.67 -1.64
N LEU A 76 -7.55 -6.73 -2.60
CA LEU A 76 -6.35 -5.95 -2.93
C LEU A 76 -5.86 -5.14 -1.73
N MET A 77 -6.76 -4.47 -1.00
CA MET A 77 -6.39 -3.67 0.16
C MET A 77 -5.71 -4.54 1.23
N ARG A 78 -6.26 -5.72 1.51
CA ARG A 78 -5.65 -6.69 2.43
C ARG A 78 -4.27 -7.17 1.96
N GLU A 79 -4.17 -7.54 0.68
CA GLU A 79 -2.92 -7.98 0.06
C GLU A 79 -1.84 -6.91 0.19
N VAL A 80 -2.14 -5.67 -0.20
CA VAL A 80 -1.20 -4.55 -0.14
C VAL A 80 -0.79 -4.21 1.30
N THR A 81 -1.75 -4.19 2.23
CA THR A 81 -1.47 -3.98 3.65
C THR A 81 -0.49 -5.02 4.19
N GLU A 82 -0.70 -6.31 3.89
CA GLU A 82 0.20 -7.37 4.35
C GLU A 82 1.58 -7.29 3.69
N LEU A 83 1.65 -6.98 2.39
CA LEU A 83 2.93 -6.81 1.70
C LEU A 83 3.75 -5.65 2.28
N ILE A 84 3.10 -4.52 2.59
CA ILE A 84 3.75 -3.38 3.26
C ILE A 84 4.25 -3.80 4.64
N ARG A 85 3.39 -4.40 5.48
CA ARG A 85 3.77 -4.87 6.83
C ARG A 85 4.95 -5.86 6.77
N SER A 86 4.89 -6.85 5.88
CA SER A 86 5.93 -7.85 5.68
C SER A 86 7.28 -7.23 5.29
N ARG A 87 7.26 -6.23 4.41
CA ARG A 87 8.46 -5.52 3.99
C ARG A 87 9.02 -4.60 5.09
N LEU A 88 8.15 -3.93 5.86
CA LEU A 88 8.53 -3.09 7.01
C LEU A 88 9.12 -3.92 8.17
N ARG A 89 8.69 -5.17 8.35
CA ARG A 89 9.28 -6.12 9.33
C ARG A 89 10.69 -6.55 8.96
N ASN A 90 11.07 -6.46 7.69
CA ASN A 90 12.38 -6.87 7.17
C ASN A 90 13.09 -5.68 6.48
N PRO A 91 13.41 -4.60 7.22
CA PRO A 91 14.14 -3.48 6.64
C PRO A 91 15.60 -3.86 6.34
N PRO A 92 16.25 -3.20 5.36
CA PRO A 92 17.67 -3.38 5.08
C PRO A 92 18.52 -3.01 6.30
N GLU A 93 19.61 -3.77 6.54
CA GLU A 93 20.50 -3.52 7.69
C GLU A 93 21.28 -2.20 7.58
N ALA A 94 21.55 -1.75 6.35
CA ALA A 94 22.48 -0.65 6.08
C ALA A 94 21.80 0.73 6.05
N ASP A 95 20.72 0.88 5.27
CA ASP A 95 20.06 2.17 5.06
C ASP A 95 18.64 1.99 4.54
N VAL A 96 17.67 2.71 5.10
CA VAL A 96 16.28 2.76 4.59
C VAL A 96 16.17 3.42 3.20
N ASN A 97 17.26 4.05 2.74
CA ASN A 97 17.41 4.53 1.37
C ASN A 97 17.86 3.45 0.38
N ASP A 98 18.01 2.19 0.80
CA ASP A 98 18.24 1.05 -0.12
C ASP A 98 17.14 1.05 -1.19
N GLU A 99 17.56 1.37 -2.43
CA GLU A 99 16.68 1.67 -3.56
C GLU A 99 15.68 0.51 -3.81
N PRO A 100 16.11 -0.77 -3.94
CA PRO A 100 15.21 -1.92 -4.02
C PRO A 100 14.11 -2.02 -2.96
N TRP A 101 14.44 -1.84 -1.68
CA TRP A 101 13.49 -2.01 -0.59
C TRP A 101 12.48 -0.87 -0.56
N ARG A 102 12.98 0.35 -0.71
CA ARG A 102 12.19 1.57 -0.70
C ARG A 102 11.30 1.66 -1.93
N ASP A 103 11.80 1.29 -3.10
CA ASP A 103 11.06 1.38 -4.36
C ASP A 103 9.84 0.47 -4.37
N THR A 104 9.94 -0.73 -3.79
CA THR A 104 8.78 -1.62 -3.60
C THR A 104 7.71 -0.96 -2.74
N LEU A 105 8.10 -0.37 -1.60
CA LEU A 105 7.16 0.31 -0.70
C LEU A 105 6.49 1.51 -1.38
N LEU A 106 7.28 2.35 -2.05
CA LEU A 106 6.77 3.51 -2.79
C LEU A 106 5.82 3.10 -3.91
N THR A 107 6.10 1.97 -4.58
CA THR A 107 5.23 1.42 -5.63
C THR A 107 3.90 0.93 -5.06
N LEU A 108 3.87 0.43 -3.82
CA LEU A 108 2.65 0.08 -3.10
C LEU A 108 1.95 1.30 -2.46
N GLY A 109 2.53 2.50 -2.55
CA GLY A 109 1.99 3.73 -1.99
C GLY A 109 2.38 4.01 -0.53
N HIS A 110 3.41 3.34 -0.03
CA HIS A 110 4.00 3.61 1.29
C HIS A 110 5.37 4.28 1.15
N ASP A 111 5.51 5.46 1.74
CA ASP A 111 6.80 6.12 1.90
C ASP A 111 7.37 5.85 3.31
N PRO A 112 8.43 5.04 3.44
CA PRO A 112 9.03 4.69 4.73
C PRO A 112 9.82 5.84 5.37
N THR A 113 10.04 6.94 4.64
CA THR A 113 10.78 8.10 5.15
C THR A 113 9.88 9.09 5.89
N ARG A 114 8.56 8.88 5.86
CA ARG A 114 7.61 9.74 6.56
C ARG A 114 7.72 9.61 8.09
N PRO A 115 7.47 10.68 8.86
CA PRO A 115 7.64 10.67 10.31
C PRO A 115 6.73 9.68 11.05
N ASP A 116 5.55 9.42 10.48
CA ASP A 116 4.49 8.56 10.98
C ASP A 116 4.54 7.12 10.43
N SER A 117 5.53 6.80 9.59
CA SER A 117 5.72 5.45 9.09
C SER A 117 6.11 4.49 10.24
N PRO A 118 5.44 3.34 10.39
CA PRO A 118 5.80 2.31 11.38
C PRO A 118 7.22 1.79 11.16
N ARG A 119 7.94 1.49 12.25
CA ARG A 119 9.34 1.02 12.18
C ARG A 119 9.54 -0.25 13.00
N GLY A 120 10.14 -1.27 12.38
CA GLY A 120 10.50 -2.50 13.08
C GLY A 120 9.28 -3.19 13.74
N PRO A 121 9.33 -3.52 15.04
CA PRO A 121 8.25 -4.25 15.71
C PRO A 121 6.93 -3.47 15.83
N ASP A 122 6.95 -2.15 15.60
CA ASP A 122 5.73 -1.34 15.55
C ASP A 122 4.96 -1.49 14.23
N ALA A 123 5.46 -2.27 13.26
CA ALA A 123 4.74 -2.58 12.02
C ALA A 123 3.56 -3.57 12.22
N ASP A 124 3.44 -4.17 13.41
CA ASP A 124 2.39 -5.14 13.78
C ASP A 124 1.13 -4.50 14.40
N VAL A 125 1.05 -3.16 14.50
CA VAL A 125 -0.12 -2.46 15.07
C VAL A 125 -1.23 -2.16 14.05
#